data_AF-A0A7Y6CCQ6-F1
#
_entry.id   AF-A0A7Y6CCQ6-F1
#
_cell.length_a   1.000
_cell.length_b   1.000
_cell.length_c   1.000
_cell.angle_alpha   90.00
_cell.angle_beta   90.00
_cell.angle_gamma   90.00
#
_symmetry.space_group_name_H-M   'P 1'
#
loop_
_entity.id
_entity.type
_entity.pdbx_description
1 polymer ?
#
loop_
_entity_poly.entity_id
_entity_poly.type
_entity_poly.pdbx_seq_one_letter_code
_entity_poly.pdbx_strand_id
1 'polypeptide(L)'
;MWWLYVPLVVLGIVLLLFLLVVLLGRYKNGALLRPVIGRLSRIGFMRRFFTKVSTAAIERQNPELASALKKINPVASNPNPQAVQKAMSRLTPAERRAYMEAAGEQGGVPDSANRQMRRQAERMQQQARGGRPGGGASRKRKRR
;
A
#
# COMPACT_ATOMS: atom_id res chain seq x y z
N MET A 1 -39.32 -30.43 -19.85
CA MET A 1 -39.58 -29.70 -18.58
C MET A 1 -38.39 -29.62 -17.62
N TRP A 2 -37.14 -29.90 -18.06
CA TRP A 2 -35.97 -29.84 -17.17
C TRP A 2 -35.34 -28.44 -17.05
N TRP A 3 -35.70 -27.54 -17.97
CA TRP A 3 -35.22 -26.15 -18.00
C TRP A 3 -35.62 -25.33 -16.77
N LEU A 4 -36.72 -25.70 -16.09
CA LEU A 4 -37.19 -25.04 -14.87
C LEU A 4 -36.27 -25.28 -13.65
N TYR A 5 -35.52 -26.38 -13.64
CA TYR A 5 -34.56 -26.68 -12.57
C TYR A 5 -33.21 -25.99 -12.77
N VAL A 6 -32.90 -25.55 -13.99
CA VAL A 6 -31.67 -24.82 -14.32
C VAL A 6 -31.46 -23.60 -13.40
N PRO A 7 -32.42 -22.67 -13.23
CA PRO A 7 -32.23 -21.54 -12.32
C PRO A 7 -32.06 -21.98 -10.85
N LEU A 8 -32.74 -23.05 -10.43
CA LEU A 8 -32.61 -23.59 -9.06
C LEU A 8 -31.21 -24.19 -8.81
N VAL A 9 -30.68 -24.93 -9.77
CA VAL A 9 -29.34 -25.53 -9.70
C VAL A 9 -28.28 -24.44 -9.73
N VAL A 10 -28.41 -23.45 -10.63
CA VAL A 10 -27.50 -22.29 -10.68
C VAL A 10 -27.54 -21.54 -9.36
N LEU A 11 -28.72 -21.27 -8.82
CA LEU A 11 -28.88 -20.59 -7.53
C LEU A 11 -28.24 -21.41 -6.40
N GLY A 12 -28.43 -22.73 -6.39
CA GLY A 12 -27.80 -23.64 -5.41
C GLY A 12 -26.28 -23.62 -5.48
N ILE A 13 -25.70 -23.64 -6.68
CA ILE A 13 -24.24 -23.52 -6.88
C ILE A 13 -23.72 -22.17 -6.40
N VAL A 14 -24.42 -21.07 -6.73
CA VAL A 14 -24.05 -19.72 -6.27
C VAL A 14 -24.09 -19.66 -4.75
N LEU A 15 -25.15 -20.16 -4.12
CA LEU A 15 -25.28 -20.22 -2.66
C LEU A 15 -24.16 -21.03 -2.02
N LEU A 16 -23.83 -22.19 -2.59
CA LEU A 16 -22.75 -23.04 -2.11
C LEU A 16 -21.40 -22.33 -2.21
N LEU A 17 -21.12 -21.63 -3.31
CA LEU A 17 -19.91 -20.83 -3.48
C LEU A 17 -19.83 -19.70 -2.43
N PHE A 18 -20.93 -18.98 -2.20
CA PHE A 18 -20.99 -17.94 -1.16
C PHE A 18 -20.76 -18.52 0.24
N LEU A 19 -21.39 -19.65 0.56
CA LEU A 19 -21.20 -20.34 1.83
C LEU A 19 -19.74 -20.73 2.03
N LEU A 20 -19.11 -21.25 0.98
CA LEU A 20 -17.71 -21.66 0.98
C LEU A 20 -16.77 -20.46 1.17
N VAL A 21 -17.04 -19.31 0.53
CA VAL A 21 -16.28 -18.06 0.73
C VAL A 21 -16.42 -17.55 2.16
N VAL A 22 -17.64 -17.54 2.72
CA VAL A 22 -17.89 -17.11 4.10
C VAL A 22 -17.18 -18.05 5.08
N LEU A 23 -17.25 -19.36 4.85
CA LEU A 23 -16.61 -20.37 5.69
C LEU A 23 -15.08 -20.24 5.65
N LEU A 24 -14.49 -20.08 4.46
CA LEU A 24 -13.05 -19.83 4.29
C LEU A 24 -12.60 -18.49 4.86
N GLY A 25 -13.49 -17.47 4.86
CA GLY A 25 -13.21 -16.17 5.47
C GLY A 25 -13.20 -16.21 6.98
N ARG A 26 -14.10 -17.00 7.57
CA ARG A 26 -14.16 -17.26 9.01
C ARG A 26 -13.02 -18.17 9.47
N TYR A 27 -12.60 -19.12 8.64
CA TYR A 27 -11.51 -20.02 8.98
C TYR A 27 -10.14 -19.33 8.90
N LYS A 28 -9.43 -19.24 10.04
CA LYS A 28 -8.09 -18.64 10.15
C LYS A 28 -7.99 -17.21 9.59
N ASN A 29 -8.96 -16.33 9.88
CA ASN A 29 -8.99 -14.93 9.44
C ASN A 29 -8.82 -14.74 7.91
N GLY A 30 -9.36 -15.65 7.09
CA GLY A 30 -9.29 -15.54 5.64
C GLY A 30 -7.89 -15.82 5.06
N ALA A 31 -7.03 -16.53 5.79
CA ALA A 31 -5.70 -16.93 5.31
C ALA A 31 -5.76 -17.69 3.97
N LEU A 32 -6.81 -18.50 3.75
CA LEU A 32 -7.03 -19.19 2.48
C LEU A 32 -7.70 -18.32 1.40
N LEU A 33 -8.39 -17.24 1.76
CA LEU A 33 -8.96 -16.31 0.78
C LEU A 33 -7.90 -15.45 0.11
N ARG A 34 -6.84 -15.06 0.86
CA ARG A 34 -5.72 -14.26 0.33
C ARG A 34 -5.12 -14.82 -0.98
N PRO A 35 -4.71 -16.10 -1.08
CA PRO A 35 -4.17 -16.65 -2.32
C PRO A 35 -5.22 -16.79 -3.43
N VAL A 36 -6.49 -17.04 -3.10
CA VAL A 36 -7.57 -17.12 -4.10
C VAL A 36 -7.82 -15.76 -4.74
N ILE A 37 -7.95 -14.71 -3.92
CA ILE A 37 -8.09 -13.33 -4.39
C ILE A 37 -6.85 -12.91 -5.18
N GLY A 38 -5.65 -13.30 -4.73
CA GLY A 38 -4.40 -13.05 -5.44
C GLY A 38 -4.31 -13.74 -6.81
N ARG A 39 -4.92 -14.93 -6.97
CA ARG A 39 -5.04 -15.60 -8.28
C ARG A 39 -6.10 -14.95 -9.15
N LEU A 40 -7.25 -14.59 -8.56
CA LEU A 40 -8.35 -13.97 -9.28
C LEU A 40 -7.99 -12.55 -9.77
N SER A 41 -7.17 -11.82 -9.01
CA SER A 41 -6.69 -10.49 -9.38
C SER A 41 -5.67 -10.48 -10.53
N ARG A 42 -5.15 -11.63 -10.94
CA ARG A 42 -4.40 -11.76 -12.20
C ARG A 42 -5.29 -11.56 -13.42
N ILE A 43 -6.59 -11.80 -13.28
CA ILE A 43 -7.55 -11.55 -14.35
C ILE A 43 -7.73 -10.03 -14.46
N GLY A 44 -7.31 -9.45 -15.59
CA GLY A 44 -7.28 -7.99 -15.79
C GLY A 44 -8.63 -7.30 -15.56
N PHE A 45 -9.74 -7.96 -15.93
CA PHE A 45 -11.09 -7.46 -15.65
C PHE A 45 -11.37 -7.36 -14.14
N MET A 46 -11.04 -8.39 -13.38
CA MET A 46 -11.30 -8.43 -11.94
C MET A 46 -10.46 -7.38 -11.21
N ARG A 47 -9.21 -7.17 -11.62
CA ARG A 47 -8.35 -6.09 -11.10
C ARG A 47 -8.98 -4.72 -11.30
N ARG A 48 -9.48 -4.44 -12.51
CA ARG A 48 -10.17 -3.16 -12.81
C ARG A 48 -11.43 -2.99 -11.98
N PHE A 49 -12.20 -4.06 -11.78
CA PHE A 49 -13.41 -4.03 -10.95
C PHE A 49 -13.08 -3.72 -9.48
N PHE A 50 -12.13 -4.46 -8.88
CA PHE A 50 -11.70 -4.22 -7.51
C PHE A 50 -11.13 -2.83 -7.29
N THR A 51 -10.31 -2.32 -8.22
CA THR A 51 -9.80 -0.96 -8.14
C THR A 51 -10.94 0.06 -8.14
N LYS A 52 -11.92 -0.09 -9.04
CA LYS A 52 -13.08 0.83 -9.10
C LYS A 52 -13.93 0.82 -7.84
N VAL A 53 -14.22 -0.37 -7.31
CA VAL A 53 -15.01 -0.51 -6.07
C VAL A 53 -14.25 0.10 -4.89
N SER A 54 -12.94 -0.17 -4.79
CA SER A 54 -12.10 0.38 -3.73
C SER A 54 -12.01 1.91 -3.81
N THR A 55 -11.81 2.48 -5.00
CA THR A 55 -11.74 3.94 -5.16
C THR A 55 -13.08 4.59 -4.84
N ALA A 56 -14.20 4.02 -5.29
CA ALA A 56 -15.53 4.56 -5.02
C ALA A 56 -15.90 4.49 -3.53
N ALA A 57 -15.48 3.45 -2.82
CA ALA A 57 -15.68 3.35 -1.38
C ALA A 57 -14.86 4.42 -0.62
N ILE A 58 -13.59 4.60 -1.01
CA ILE A 58 -12.71 5.58 -0.38
C ILE A 58 -13.17 7.01 -0.67
N GLU A 59 -13.58 7.33 -1.89
CA GLU A 59 -14.12 8.64 -2.26
C GLU A 59 -15.35 9.03 -1.43
N ARG A 60 -16.21 8.06 -1.10
CA ARG A 60 -17.40 8.29 -0.26
C ARG A 60 -17.06 8.50 1.21
N GLN A 61 -16.02 7.84 1.71
CA GLN A 61 -15.65 7.89 3.13
C GLN A 61 -14.73 9.06 3.44
N ASN A 62 -13.77 9.36 2.56
CA ASN A 62 -12.75 10.37 2.81
C ASN A 62 -12.22 10.95 1.48
N PRO A 63 -12.77 12.07 0.99
CA PRO A 63 -12.37 12.65 -0.30
C PRO A 63 -10.90 13.11 -0.32
N GLU A 64 -10.36 13.55 0.82
CA GLU A 64 -8.95 13.95 0.98
C GLU A 64 -8.00 12.75 0.83
N LEU A 65 -8.42 11.57 1.32
CA LEU A 65 -7.64 10.34 1.14
C LEU A 65 -7.64 9.89 -0.33
N ALA A 66 -8.78 10.01 -1.01
CA ALA A 66 -8.90 9.65 -2.42
C ALA A 66 -8.00 10.51 -3.31
N SER A 67 -7.98 11.84 -3.10
CA SER A 67 -7.11 12.74 -3.85
C SER A 67 -5.63 12.48 -3.55
N ALA A 68 -5.28 12.18 -2.29
CA ALA A 68 -3.93 11.81 -1.89
C ALA A 68 -3.47 10.52 -2.60
N LEU A 69 -4.29 9.47 -2.56
CA LEU A 69 -4.01 8.20 -3.24
C LEU A 69 -3.87 8.41 -4.75
N LYS A 70 -4.73 9.21 -5.38
CA LYS A 70 -4.62 9.54 -6.82
C LYS A 70 -3.30 10.22 -7.18
N LYS A 71 -2.77 11.08 -6.30
CA LYS A 71 -1.48 11.78 -6.49
C LYS A 71 -0.26 10.86 -6.27
N ILE A 72 -0.38 9.84 -5.41
CA ILE A 72 0.72 8.93 -5.06
C ILE A 72 0.76 7.67 -5.94
N ASN A 73 -0.41 7.16 -6.35
CA ASN A 73 -0.56 5.90 -7.09
C ASN A 73 0.29 5.80 -8.39
N PRO A 74 0.53 6.88 -9.16
CA PRO A 74 1.43 6.84 -10.32
C PRO A 74 2.86 6.39 -9.97
N VAL A 75 3.32 6.71 -8.75
CA VAL A 75 4.66 6.37 -8.27
C VAL A 75 4.68 5.00 -7.57
N ALA A 76 3.52 4.46 -7.20
CA ALA A 76 3.42 3.17 -6.52
C ALA A 76 3.90 1.98 -7.38
N SER A 77 3.82 2.10 -8.70
CA SER A 77 4.27 1.02 -9.62
C SER A 77 5.80 0.90 -9.71
N ASN A 78 6.53 2.00 -9.48
CA ASN A 78 7.99 2.02 -9.47
C ASN A 78 8.50 2.94 -8.36
N PRO A 79 8.62 2.43 -7.12
CA PRO A 79 8.92 3.23 -5.94
C PRO A 79 10.38 3.66 -5.91
N ASN A 80 10.73 4.71 -6.67
CA ASN A 80 11.97 5.43 -6.48
C ASN A 80 11.84 6.35 -5.25
N PRO A 81 12.75 6.31 -4.26
CA PRO A 81 12.67 7.14 -3.06
C PRO A 81 12.53 8.64 -3.37
N GLN A 82 13.18 9.14 -4.42
CA GLN A 82 13.08 10.55 -4.81
C GLN A 82 11.70 10.89 -5.40
N ALA A 83 11.14 9.98 -6.20
CA ALA A 83 9.83 10.15 -6.80
C ALA A 83 8.72 10.11 -5.74
N VAL A 84 8.87 9.23 -4.73
CA VAL A 84 7.94 9.13 -3.60
C VAL A 84 7.98 10.41 -2.77
N GLN A 85 9.16 10.91 -2.43
CA GLN A 85 9.30 12.18 -1.69
C GLN A 85 8.69 13.36 -2.47
N LYS A 86 8.89 13.41 -3.79
CA LYS A 86 8.31 14.43 -4.67
C LYS A 86 6.78 14.30 -4.80
N ALA A 87 6.24 13.09 -4.73
CA ALA A 87 4.79 12.89 -4.68
C ALA A 87 4.21 13.35 -3.32
N MET A 88 4.90 13.04 -2.21
CA MET A 88 4.49 13.46 -0.87
C MET A 88 4.55 14.98 -0.67
N SER A 89 5.47 15.67 -1.33
CA SER A 89 5.58 17.13 -1.26
C SER A 89 4.47 17.87 -2.02
N ARG A 90 3.77 17.18 -2.95
CA ARG A 90 2.63 17.72 -3.71
C ARG A 90 1.28 17.57 -3.00
N LEU A 91 1.25 16.86 -1.86
CA LEU A 91 0.04 16.69 -1.05
C LEU A 91 -0.21 17.95 -0.22
N THR A 92 -1.48 18.34 -0.09
CA THR A 92 -1.88 19.38 0.86
C THR A 92 -1.70 18.87 2.30
N PRO A 93 -1.68 19.76 3.31
CA PRO A 93 -1.60 19.34 4.71
C PRO A 93 -2.75 18.41 5.14
N ALA A 94 -3.96 18.60 4.61
CA ALA A 94 -5.12 17.75 4.87
C ALA A 94 -4.95 16.36 4.22
N GLU A 95 -4.60 16.31 2.94
CA GLU A 95 -4.31 15.08 2.19
C GLU A 95 -3.19 14.25 2.82
N ARG A 96 -2.12 14.91 3.27
CA ARG A 96 -0.98 14.26 3.93
C ARG A 96 -1.39 13.63 5.26
N ARG A 97 -2.23 14.31 6.05
CA ARG A 97 -2.75 13.78 7.32
C ARG A 97 -3.63 12.55 7.07
N ALA A 98 -4.59 12.67 6.15
CA ALA A 98 -5.47 11.56 5.79
C ALA A 98 -4.69 10.35 5.28
N TYR A 99 -3.66 10.56 4.45
CA TYR A 99 -2.78 9.48 3.98
C TYR A 99 -1.99 8.82 5.12
N MET A 100 -1.42 9.60 6.04
CA MET A 100 -0.66 9.07 7.17
C MET A 100 -1.56 8.32 8.17
N GLU A 101 -2.77 8.81 8.39
CA GLU A 101 -3.80 8.17 9.22
C GLU A 101 -4.23 6.83 8.61
N ALA A 102 -4.60 6.82 7.33
CA ALA A 102 -4.96 5.59 6.62
C ALA A 102 -3.80 4.59 6.51
N ALA A 103 -2.56 5.07 6.34
CA ALA A 103 -1.37 4.24 6.36
C ALA A 103 -1.10 3.63 7.75
N GLY A 104 -1.48 4.33 8.82
CA GLY A 104 -1.46 3.84 10.19
C GLY A 104 -2.56 2.80 10.48
N GLU A 105 -3.80 3.07 10.05
CA GLU A 105 -4.95 2.19 10.24
C GLU A 105 -4.87 0.87 9.45
N GLN A 106 -4.33 0.91 8.22
CA GLN A 106 -4.19 -0.30 7.41
C GLN A 106 -3.12 -1.28 7.93
N GLY A 107 -2.39 -0.96 9.01
CA GLY A 107 -1.32 -1.81 9.57
C GLY A 107 -0.29 -2.25 8.53
N GLY A 108 -0.20 -1.49 7.43
CA GLY A 108 0.03 -2.04 6.09
C GLY A 108 1.22 -1.41 5.37
N VAL A 109 2.14 -0.78 6.10
CA VAL A 109 3.51 -0.73 5.59
C VAL A 109 4.11 -2.06 5.98
N PRO A 110 4.40 -2.98 5.04
CA PRO A 110 5.06 -4.23 5.38
C PRO A 110 6.28 -3.88 6.23
N ASP A 111 6.41 -4.48 7.40
CA ASP A 111 7.51 -4.17 8.35
C ASP A 111 8.89 -4.23 7.67
N SER A 112 9.02 -5.00 6.59
CA SER A 112 10.20 -5.05 5.72
C SER A 112 10.43 -3.75 4.92
N ALA A 113 9.39 -3.18 4.31
CA ALA A 113 9.46 -1.90 3.61
C ALA A 113 9.73 -0.76 4.60
N ASN A 114 9.12 -0.79 5.78
CA ASN A 114 9.32 0.23 6.81
C ASN A 114 10.75 0.20 7.40
N ARG A 115 11.34 -0.99 7.58
CA ARG A 115 12.75 -1.14 7.98
C ARG A 115 13.72 -0.71 6.88
N GLN A 116 13.47 -1.07 5.62
CA GLN A 116 14.33 -0.67 4.51
C GLN A 116 14.28 0.84 4.26
N MET A 117 13.09 1.45 4.34
CA MET A 117 12.92 2.89 4.26
C MET A 117 13.58 3.61 5.45
N ARG A 118 13.47 3.08 6.68
CA ARG A 118 14.21 3.62 7.84
C ARG A 118 15.72 3.56 7.65
N ARG A 119 16.27 2.44 7.16
CA ARG A 119 17.71 2.32 6.88
C ARG A 119 18.18 3.26 5.78
N GLN A 120 17.37 3.49 4.74
CA GLN A 120 17.69 4.46 3.69
C GLN A 120 17.62 5.90 4.21
N ALA A 121 16.62 6.23 5.03
CA ALA A 121 16.49 7.54 5.66
C ALA A 121 17.64 7.82 6.63
N GLU A 122 18.06 6.83 7.42
CA GLU A 122 19.24 6.92 8.29
C GLU A 122 20.53 7.13 7.49
N ARG A 123 20.73 6.41 6.38
CA ARG A 123 21.89 6.63 5.48
C ARG A 123 21.89 8.04 4.89
N MET A 124 20.74 8.53 4.42
CA MET A 124 20.62 9.90 3.90
C MET A 124 20.86 10.96 5.00
N GLN A 125 20.38 10.73 6.23
CA GLN A 125 20.63 11.62 7.37
C GLN A 125 22.09 11.60 7.82
N GLN A 126 22.75 10.43 7.81
CA GLN A 126 24.18 10.31 8.09
C GLN A 126 25.01 11.01 7.01
N GLN A 127 24.60 10.95 5.75
CA GLN A 127 25.27 11.64 4.65
C GLN A 127 25.05 13.17 4.72
N ALA A 128 23.86 13.60 5.15
CA ALA A 128 23.56 15.02 5.40
C ALA A 128 24.26 15.57 6.66
N ARG A 129 24.43 14.76 7.73
CA ARG A 129 25.18 15.11 8.94
C ARG A 129 26.70 14.97 8.78
N GLY A 130 27.17 14.15 7.85
CA GLY A 130 28.60 13.86 7.61
C GLY A 130 29.36 14.93 6.84
N GLY A 131 28.71 16.03 6.42
CA GLY A 131 29.31 17.11 5.65
C GLY A 131 30.14 18.13 6.42
N ARG A 132 30.43 17.91 7.71
CA ARG A 132 31.29 18.81 8.51
C ARG A 132 32.19 18.04 9.49
N PRO A 133 33.43 17.69 9.11
CA PRO A 133 34.50 17.63 10.10
C PRO A 133 34.84 19.08 10.46
N GLY A 134 34.19 19.59 11.50
CA GLY A 134 34.57 20.84 12.14
C GLY A 134 35.95 20.70 12.78
N GLY A 135 36.84 21.61 12.38
CA GLY A 135 37.91 22.21 13.19
C GLY A 135 38.63 21.34 14.22
N GLY A 136 39.79 20.81 13.84
CA GLY A 136 40.79 20.31 14.77
C GLY A 136 42.18 20.79 14.34
N ALA A 137 42.52 22.03 14.69
CA ALA A 137 43.86 22.56 14.52
C ALA A 137 44.84 21.73 15.36
N SER A 138 45.74 20.98 14.72
CA SER A 138 46.92 20.41 15.40
C SER A 138 48.18 20.68 14.58
N ARG A 139 48.74 21.87 14.88
CA ARG A 139 50.16 22.23 14.97
C ARG A 139 51.15 21.48 14.05
N LYS A 140 51.63 22.25 13.06
CA LYS A 140 53.02 22.25 12.60
C LYS A 140 53.99 21.92 13.76
N ARG A 141 54.77 20.85 13.62
CA ARG A 141 56.04 20.73 14.32
C ARG A 141 57.14 20.30 13.36
N LYS A 142 57.83 21.33 12.86
CA LYS A 142 59.15 21.29 12.24
C LYS A 142 60.16 20.85 13.31
N ARG A 143 60.98 19.83 13.02
CA ARG A 143 62.33 19.58 13.57
C ARG A 143 62.93 18.48 12.70
N ARG A 144 63.84 18.84 11.78
CA ARG A 144 65.28 19.11 11.92
C ARG A 144 66.04 17.81 11.66
#